data_AF-A0A3C2DYH2-F1
#
_entry.id   AF-A0A3C2DYH2-F1
#
_cell.length_a   1.000
_cell.length_b   1.000
_cell.length_c   1.000
_cell.angle_alpha   90.00
_cell.angle_beta   90.00
_cell.angle_gamma   90.00
#
_symmetry.space_group_name_H-M   'P 1'
#
loop_
_entity.id
_entity.type
_entity.pdbx_description
1 polymer ?
#
loop_
_entity_poly.entity_id
_entity_poly.type
_entity_poly.pdbx_seq_one_letter_code
_entity_poly.pdbx_strand_id
1 'polypeptide(L)' 'MNKPTTPQKQSTGIAPPQGRLGVLIPGMGAVATTLIAGVNLIAKGQGRPFGSLTQMQKIQIGHCND' A
#
# COMPACT_ATOMS: atom_id res chain seq x y z
N MET A 1 -28.21 8.55 -25.27
CA MET A 1 -27.25 9.49 -24.65
C MET A 1 -27.13 9.08 -23.18
N ASN A 2 -26.33 8.05 -22.88
CA ASN A 2 -26.31 7.42 -21.56
C ASN A 2 -24.94 7.70 -20.95
N LYS A 3 -24.90 8.54 -19.91
CA LYS A 3 -23.66 8.91 -19.22
C LYS A 3 -22.99 7.65 -18.64
N PRO A 4 -21.65 7.52 -18.72
CA PRO A 4 -20.93 6.44 -18.05
C PRO A 4 -21.17 6.56 -16.54
N THR A 5 -21.73 5.51 -15.95
CA THR A 5 -21.97 5.40 -14.51
C THR A 5 -20.63 5.41 -13.78
N THR A 6 -20.34 6.51 -13.10
CA THR A 6 -19.20 6.63 -12.17
C THR A 6 -19.26 5.48 -11.16
N PRO A 7 -18.19 4.69 -10.97
CA PRO A 7 -18.17 3.62 -9.98
C PRO A 7 -18.43 4.23 -8.59
N GLN A 8 -19.62 4.00 -8.06
CA GLN A 8 -20.00 4.41 -6.72
C GLN A 8 -19.07 3.68 -5.75
N LYS A 9 -18.31 4.45 -4.97
CA LYS A 9 -17.44 3.95 -3.90
C LYS A 9 -18.32 3.26 -2.85
N GLN A 10 -18.59 1.97 -3.01
CA GLN A 10 -19.24 1.16 -1.99
C GLN A 10 -18.33 1.15 -0.77
N SER A 11 -18.73 1.88 0.27
CA SER A 11 -18.11 1.80 1.58
C SER A 11 -18.45 0.43 2.16
N THR A 12 -17.63 -0.57 1.82
CA THR A 12 -17.50 -1.73 2.70
C THR A 12 -17.15 -1.15 4.07
N GLY A 13 -17.95 -1.45 5.09
CA GLY A 13 -17.81 -0.91 6.45
C GLY A 13 -16.56 -1.44 7.17
N ILE A 14 -15.40 -1.34 6.53
CA ILE A 14 -14.11 -1.80 7.01
C ILE A 14 -13.49 -0.63 7.76
N ALA A 15 -13.42 -0.77 9.08
CA ALA A 15 -12.74 0.19 9.92
C ALA A 15 -11.24 0.26 9.54
N PRO A 16 -10.61 1.45 9.60
CA PRO A 16 -9.17 1.56 9.38
C PRO A 16 -8.41 0.76 10.46
N PRO A 17 -7.17 0.30 10.20
CA PRO A 17 -6.37 -0.33 11.24
C PRO A 17 -5.93 0.69 12.30
N GLN A 18 -6.01 0.33 13.58
CA GLN A 18 -5.49 1.13 14.71
C GLN A 18 -4.31 0.45 15.39
N GLY A 19 -3.40 1.25 15.96
CA GLY A 19 -2.29 0.76 16.80
C GLY A 19 -1.00 0.40 16.05
N ARG A 20 -0.11 -0.34 16.72
CA ARG A 20 1.20 -0.78 16.17
C ARG A 20 1.08 -2.20 15.62
N LEU A 21 1.62 -2.44 14.42
CA LEU A 21 1.73 -3.77 13.83
C LEU A 21 3.06 -4.42 14.20
N GLY A 22 3.02 -5.59 14.83
CA GLY A 22 4.21 -6.43 15.04
C GLY A 22 4.51 -7.27 13.80
N VAL A 23 5.78 -7.31 13.37
CA VAL A 23 6.25 -8.16 12.27
C VAL A 23 7.38 -9.03 12.80
N LEU A 24 7.16 -10.35 12.87
CA LEU A 24 8.18 -11.32 13.27
C LEU A 24 8.93 -11.81 12.02
N ILE A 25 10.25 -11.63 12.02
CA ILE A 25 11.11 -12.07 10.92
C ILE A 25 11.98 -13.22 11.43
N PRO A 26 11.77 -14.47 10.98
CA PRO A 26 12.58 -15.59 11.41
C PRO A 26 13.96 -15.53 10.76
N GLY A 27 14.99 -15.32 11.60
CA GLY A 27 16.38 -15.24 11.18
C GLY A 27 16.82 -13.84 10.74
N MET A 28 18.10 -13.56 10.96
CA MET A 28 18.75 -12.32 10.52
C MET A 28 19.66 -12.62 9.34
N GLY A 29 19.48 -11.88 8.25
CA GLY A 29 20.27 -11.99 7.03
C GLY A 29 20.02 -10.79 6.11
N ALA A 30 20.60 -10.83 4.91
CA ALA A 30 20.59 -9.70 3.98
C ALA A 30 19.18 -9.12 3.77
N VAL A 31 18.20 -9.97 3.49
CA VAL A 31 16.80 -9.57 3.23
C VAL A 31 16.14 -8.96 4.49
N ALA A 32 16.33 -9.56 5.67
CA ALA A 32 15.77 -9.05 6.91
C ALA A 32 16.34 -7.67 7.25
N THR A 33 17.66 -7.50 7.13
CA THR A 33 18.33 -6.23 7.43
C THR A 33 17.95 -5.12 6.46
N THR A 34 17.82 -5.41 5.16
CA THR A 34 17.44 -4.41 4.17
C THR A 34 15.98 -4.02 4.30
N LEU A 35 15.09 -4.96 4.64
CA LEU A 35 13.71 -4.64 4.98
C LEU A 35 13.65 -3.67 6.17
N ILE A 36 14.33 -3.99 7.28
CA ILE A 36 14.34 -3.15 8.49
C ILE A 36 14.91 -1.75 8.18
N ALA A 37 16.06 -1.69 7.49
CA ALA A 37 16.69 -0.42 7.14
C ALA A 37 15.80 0.42 6.20
N GLY A 38 15.22 -0.20 5.17
CA GLY A 38 14.32 0.45 4.23
C GLY A 38 13.07 1.01 4.89
N VAL A 39 12.41 0.23 5.75
CA VAL A 39 11.23 0.67 6.51
C VAL A 39 11.57 1.86 7.41
N ASN A 40 12.69 1.80 8.14
CA ASN A 40 13.11 2.91 9.00
C ASN A 40 13.44 4.18 8.22
N LEU A 41 14.03 4.05 7.03
CA LEU A 41 14.36 5.18 6.17
C LEU A 41 13.08 5.85 5.62
N ILE A 42 12.10 5.05 5.20
CA ILE A 42 10.77 5.55 4.78
C ILE A 42 10.03 6.20 5.94
N ALA A 43 10.05 5.60 7.15
CA ALA A 43 9.42 6.15 8.34
C ALA A 43 10.00 7.52 8.74
N LYS A 44 11.28 7.76 8.44
CA LYS A 44 11.94 9.06 8.63
C LYS A 44 11.73 10.05 7.48
N GLY A 45 11.01 9.67 6.43
CA GLY A 45 10.77 10.51 5.25
C GLY A 45 12.00 10.69 4.35
N GLN A 46 13.04 9.86 4.51
CA GLN A 46 14.32 10.02 3.80
C GLN A 46 14.38 9.24 2.49
N GLY A 47 13.30 8.55 2.10
CA GLY A 47 13.27 7.73 0.90
C GLY A 47 11.87 7.23 0.56
N ARG A 48 11.75 6.60 -0.60
CA ARG A 48 10.48 6.17 -1.19
C ARG A 48 10.39 4.65 -1.19
N PRO A 49 9.20 4.05 -1.04
CA PRO A 49 8.99 2.60 -0.97
C PRO A 49 9.08 1.93 -2.35
N PHE A 50 10.21 2.12 -3.05
CA PHE A 50 10.42 1.59 -4.40
C PHE A 50 10.24 0.07 -4.43
N GLY A 51 9.52 -0.40 -5.47
CA GLY A 51 9.18 -1.82 -5.64
C GLY A 51 8.02 -2.31 -4.78
N SER A 52 7.50 -1.52 -3.84
CA SER A 52 6.32 -1.93 -3.08
C SER A 52 5.03 -1.70 -3.88
N LEU A 53 4.36 -2.81 -4.23
CA LEU A 53 3.08 -2.75 -4.92
C LEU A 53 2.00 -2.13 -4.04
N THR A 54 1.97 -2.48 -2.76
CA THR A 54 0.92 -1.99 -1.85
C THR A 54 0.99 -0.49 -1.60
N GLN A 55 2.18 0.12 -1.67
CA GLN A 55 2.35 1.57 -1.50
C GLN A 55 2.41 2.36 -2.81
N MET A 56 2.87 1.76 -3.92
CA MET A 56 3.10 2.50 -5.18
C MET A 56 2.17 2.12 -6.33
N GLN A 57 1.64 0.89 -6.35
CA GLN A 57 0.80 0.45 -7.45
C GLN A 57 -0.57 1.13 -7.37
N LYS A 58 -1.07 1.57 -8.52
CA LYS A 58 -2.45 2.03 -8.67
C LYS A 58 -3.26 0.92 -9.33
N ILE A 59 -4.44 0.65 -8.79
CA ILE A 59 -5.41 -0.26 -9.40
C ILE A 59 -6.40 0.59 -10.17
N GLN A 60 -6.65 0.22 -11.43
CA GLN A 60 -7.71 0.82 -12.23
C GLN A 60 -9.04 0.35 -11.67
N ILE A 61 -9.83 1.28 -11.14
CA ILE A 61 -11.19 1.02 -10.68
C ILE A 61 -12.18 1.61 -11.69
N GLY A 62 -12.80 0.74 -12.48
CA GLY A 62 -13.79 1.10 -13.52
C GLY A 62 -13.25 1.02 -14.95
N HIS A 63 -14.17 1.14 -15.92
CA HIS A 63 -13.83 1.23 -17.34
C HIS A 63 -13.39 2.66 -17.68
N CYS A 64 -12.25 2.82 -18.35
CA CYS A 64 -11.95 4.04 -19.08
C CYS A 64 -12.81 4.00 -20.34
N ASN A 65 -14.02 4.55 -20.26
CA ASN A 65 -14.86 4.76 -21.43
C ASN A 65 -14.49 6.13 -22.02
N ASP A 66 -14.24 6.18 -23.33
CA ASP A 66 -14.49 7.41 -24.09
C ASP A 66 -15.97 7.82 -23.98
#